data_AF-A0A9W6Q4Z7-F1
#
_entry.id   AF-A0A9W6Q4Z7-F1
#
_cell.length_a   1.000
_cell.length_b   1.000
_cell.length_c   1.000
_cell.angle_alpha   90.00
_cell.angle_beta   90.00
_cell.angle_gamma   90.00
#
_symmetry.space_group_name_H-M   'P 1'
#
loop_
_entity.id
_entity.type
_entity.pdbx_description
1 polymer ?
#
loop_
_entity_poly.entity_id
_entity_poly.type
_entity_poly.pdbx_seq_one_letter_code
_entity_poly.pdbx_strand_id
1 'polypeptide(L)'
;MTGLLQTADHARAVVRAAKPFAAAEAVDDAVDDAMAARLERARILAGPTAPLLWVILHEAVLRTPVGGGPVMADQLRRLLALAEAGRLLLQVLPFSAGHTR
;
A
#
# COMPACT_ATOMS: atom_id res chain seq x y z
N MET A 1 5.38 -0.68 0.85
CA MET A 1 4.39 0.26 0.27
C MET A 1 3.78 1.09 1.39
N THR A 2 3.63 2.40 1.23
CA THR A 2 3.15 3.29 2.31
C THR A 2 1.65 3.08 2.56
N GLY A 3 1.19 3.26 3.80
CA GLY A 3 -0.21 3.01 4.16
C GLY A 3 -1.23 3.99 3.56
N LEU A 4 -0.79 5.13 3.01
CA LEU A 4 -1.66 6.09 2.28
C LEU A 4 -2.14 5.55 0.94
N LEU A 5 -1.33 4.69 0.31
CA LEU A 5 -1.60 4.15 -1.02
C LEU A 5 -2.33 2.81 -0.99
N GLN A 6 -2.42 2.18 0.18
CA GLN A 6 -2.90 0.81 0.31
C GLN A 6 -4.43 0.73 0.34
N THR A 7 -4.98 -0.30 -0.30
CA THR A 7 -6.37 -0.75 -0.09
C THR A 7 -6.50 -1.41 1.27
N ALA A 8 -7.72 -1.48 1.80
CA ALA A 8 -8.01 -2.12 3.08
C ALA A 8 -7.55 -3.58 3.09
N ASP A 9 -7.85 -4.33 2.02
CA ASP A 9 -7.52 -5.75 1.93
C ASP A 9 -6.02 -6.00 1.79
N HIS A 10 -5.31 -5.17 1.01
CA HIS A 10 -3.86 -5.26 0.92
C HIS A 10 -3.20 -4.97 2.27
N ALA A 11 -3.68 -3.94 2.97
CA ALA A 11 -3.18 -3.60 4.30
C ALA A 11 -3.43 -4.70 5.32
N ARG A 12 -4.63 -5.31 5.33
CA ARG A 12 -4.96 -6.46 6.18
C ARG A 12 -4.01 -7.62 5.90
N ALA A 13 -3.74 -7.92 4.63
CA ALA A 13 -2.82 -8.97 4.25
C ALA A 13 -1.38 -8.70 4.69
N VAL A 14 -0.91 -7.45 4.60
CA VAL A 14 0.42 -7.04 5.12
C VAL A 14 0.50 -7.22 6.64
N VAL A 15 -0.50 -6.78 7.39
CA VAL A 15 -0.51 -6.88 8.86
C VAL A 15 -0.50 -8.34 9.31
N ARG A 16 -1.32 -9.18 8.67
CA ARG A 16 -1.34 -10.64 8.90
C ARG A 16 0.01 -11.28 8.59
N ALA A 17 0.61 -10.95 7.45
CA ALA A 17 1.92 -11.48 7.05
C ALA A 17 3.05 -11.02 7.98
N ALA A 18 2.95 -9.84 8.60
CA ALA A 18 3.94 -9.32 9.54
C ALA A 18 3.87 -9.98 10.94
N LYS A 19 2.80 -10.72 11.25
CA LYS A 19 2.55 -11.34 12.56
C LYS A 19 2.28 -12.86 12.44
N PRO A 20 3.19 -13.65 11.87
CA PRO A 20 2.95 -15.08 11.61
C PRO A 20 2.80 -15.94 12.87
N PHE A 21 3.31 -15.48 14.01
CA PHE A 21 3.29 -16.23 15.28
C PHE A 21 2.36 -15.63 16.34
N ALA A 22 1.59 -14.59 16.01
CA ALA A 22 0.66 -13.98 16.95
C ALA A 22 -0.63 -14.81 17.07
N ALA A 23 -1.28 -14.75 18.22
CA ALA A 23 -2.62 -15.30 18.41
C ALA A 23 -3.61 -14.61 17.46
N ALA A 24 -4.65 -15.33 17.03
CA ALA A 24 -5.60 -14.84 16.03
C ALA A 24 -6.27 -13.53 16.46
N GLU A 25 -6.63 -13.43 17.73
CA GLU A 25 -7.28 -12.26 18.33
C GLU A 25 -6.34 -11.04 18.27
N ALA A 26 -5.07 -11.21 18.61
CA ALA A 26 -4.07 -10.15 18.54
C ALA A 26 -3.74 -9.72 17.09
N VAL A 27 -3.98 -10.59 16.11
CA VAL A 27 -3.86 -10.26 14.68
C VAL A 27 -5.05 -9.44 14.22
N ASP A 28 -6.27 -9.81 14.63
CA ASP A 28 -7.49 -9.09 14.27
C ASP A 28 -7.52 -7.69 14.90
N ASP A 29 -7.15 -7.54 16.17
CA ASP A 29 -6.99 -6.22 16.81
C ASP A 29 -5.99 -5.33 16.04
N ALA A 30 -4.85 -5.90 15.64
CA ALA A 30 -3.85 -5.17 14.87
C ALA A 30 -4.33 -4.79 13.46
N VAL A 31 -5.20 -5.61 12.86
CA VAL A 31 -5.84 -5.30 11.58
C VAL A 31 -6.81 -4.14 11.75
N ASP A 32 -7.61 -4.13 12.81
CA ASP A 32 -8.59 -3.09 13.07
C ASP A 32 -7.92 -1.73 13.34
N ASP A 33 -6.86 -1.70 14.16
CA ASP A 33 -6.04 -0.51 14.37
C ASP A 33 -5.44 0.02 13.06
N ALA A 34 -4.92 -0.90 12.24
CA ALA A 34 -4.36 -0.57 10.94
C ALA A 34 -5.42 -0.01 9.98
N MET A 35 -6.67 -0.45 10.07
CA MET A 35 -7.79 0.07 9.29
C MET A 35 -8.21 1.45 9.77
N ALA A 36 -8.34 1.66 11.08
CA ALA A 36 -8.68 2.96 11.66
C ALA A 36 -7.68 4.05 11.23
N ALA A 37 -6.38 3.76 11.34
CA ALA A 37 -5.32 4.68 10.90
C ALA A 37 -5.35 4.98 9.39
N ARG A 38 -5.91 4.08 8.57
CA ARG A 38 -6.04 4.29 7.12
C ARG A 38 -7.29 5.07 6.75
N LEU A 39 -8.38 4.88 7.47
CA LEU A 39 -9.61 5.65 7.29
C LEU A 39 -9.34 7.15 7.50
N GLU A 40 -8.57 7.47 8.54
CA GLU A 40 -8.21 8.86 8.84
C GLU A 40 -7.33 9.48 7.75
N ARG A 41 -6.42 8.67 7.19
CA ARG A 41 -5.57 9.09 6.07
C ARG A 41 -6.31 9.17 4.73
N ALA A 42 -7.33 8.35 4.52
CA ALA A 42 -8.18 8.44 3.33
C ALA A 42 -8.90 9.79 3.25
N ARG A 43 -9.27 10.38 4.40
CA ARG A 43 -9.83 11.75 4.45
C ARG A 43 -8.86 12.80 3.92
N ILE A 44 -7.56 12.67 4.23
CA ILE A 44 -6.52 13.58 3.72
C ILE A 44 -6.49 13.56 2.18
N LEU A 45 -6.73 12.40 1.56
CA LEU A 45 -6.68 12.24 0.11
C LEU A 45 -8.01 12.54 -0.61
N ALA A 46 -9.10 12.78 0.13
CA ALA A 46 -10.44 12.99 -0.44
C ALA A 46 -10.81 14.48 -0.60
N GLY A 47 -10.10 15.39 0.04
CA GLY A 47 -10.41 16.83 0.01
C GLY A 47 -9.99 17.55 -1.27
N PRO A 48 -10.52 18.77 -1.52
CA PRO A 48 -10.05 19.65 -2.60
C PRO A 48 -8.62 20.15 -2.39
N THR A 49 -8.12 20.11 -1.14
CA THR A 49 -6.74 20.41 -0.76
C THR A 49 -5.87 19.15 -0.62
N ALA A 50 -6.29 18.02 -1.21
CA ALA A 50 -5.55 16.77 -1.11
C ALA A 50 -4.10 16.96 -1.61
N PRO A 51 -3.10 16.46 -0.87
CA PRO A 51 -1.70 16.62 -1.25
C PRO A 51 -1.40 15.82 -2.52
N LEU A 52 -0.56 16.41 -3.37
CA LEU A 52 0.10 15.67 -4.44
C LEU A 52 1.16 14.76 -3.85
N LEU A 53 1.12 13.49 -4.20
CA LEU A 53 2.05 12.49 -3.67
C LEU A 53 3.16 12.22 -4.67
N TRP A 54 4.41 12.32 -4.23
CA TRP A 54 5.55 11.76 -4.95
C TRP A 54 6.06 10.55 -4.17
N VAL A 55 6.01 9.37 -4.78
CA VAL A 55 6.39 8.11 -4.13
C VAL A 55 7.34 7.32 -5.02
N ILE A 56 8.43 6.86 -4.40
CA ILE A 56 9.36 5.92 -5.00
C ILE A 56 9.08 4.54 -4.41
N LEU A 57 8.76 3.56 -5.26
CA LEU A 57 8.56 2.17 -4.87
C LEU A 57 9.65 1.28 -5.47
N HIS A 58 10.21 0.39 -4.66
CA HIS A 58 11.09 -0.66 -5.17
C HIS A 58 10.28 -1.68 -6.00
N GLU A 59 10.81 -2.15 -7.13
CA GLU A 59 10.06 -3.04 -8.03
C GLU A 59 9.63 -4.36 -7.37
N ALA A 60 10.40 -4.83 -6.38
CA ALA A 60 10.03 -5.98 -5.53
C ALA A 60 8.63 -5.84 -4.92
N VAL A 61 8.20 -4.63 -4.57
CA VAL A 61 6.88 -4.37 -4.01
C VAL A 61 5.77 -4.67 -5.03
N LEU A 62 6.04 -4.48 -6.32
CA LEU A 62 5.09 -4.75 -7.40
C LEU A 62 5.11 -6.24 -7.82
N ARG A 63 6.25 -6.90 -7.65
CA ARG A 63 6.46 -8.30 -8.05
C ARG A 63 6.11 -9.32 -6.99
N THR A 64 5.98 -8.93 -5.73
CA THR A 64 5.63 -9.84 -4.62
C THR A 64 4.13 -9.76 -4.32
N PRO A 65 3.33 -10.79 -4.65
CA PRO A 65 1.90 -10.77 -4.35
C PRO A 65 1.65 -10.80 -2.85
N VAL A 66 0.85 -9.87 -2.34
CA VAL A 66 0.42 -9.82 -0.95
C VAL A 66 -1.10 -9.97 -0.88
N GLY A 67 -1.58 -10.90 -0.05
CA GLY A 67 -3.01 -11.20 0.07
C GLY A 67 -3.61 -11.99 -1.10
N GLY A 68 -2.76 -12.52 -1.99
CA GLY A 68 -3.17 -13.23 -3.20
C GLY A 68 -3.32 -12.33 -4.43
N GLY A 69 -3.50 -12.95 -5.59
CA GLY A 69 -3.59 -12.27 -6.89
C GLY A 69 -4.68 -11.19 -6.96
N PRO A 70 -5.92 -11.45 -6.52
CA PRO A 70 -7.00 -10.45 -6.57
C PRO A 70 -6.71 -9.21 -5.73
N VAL A 71 -6.24 -9.40 -4.48
CA VAL A 71 -5.90 -8.29 -3.57
C VAL A 71 -4.78 -7.43 -4.13
N MET A 72 -3.75 -8.06 -4.72
CA MET A 72 -2.66 -7.34 -5.35
C MET A 72 -3.13 -6.60 -6.62
N ALA A 73 -4.00 -7.20 -7.43
CA ALA A 73 -4.57 -6.54 -8.61
C ALA A 73 -5.37 -5.29 -8.23
N ASP A 74 -6.19 -5.35 -7.19
CA ASP A 74 -6.93 -4.19 -6.69
C ASP A 74 -6.01 -3.11 -6.13
N GLN A 75 -4.94 -3.51 -5.43
CA GLN A 75 -3.91 -2.59 -4.98
C GLN A 75 -3.26 -1.84 -6.15
N LEU A 76 -2.91 -2.54 -7.23
CA LEU A 76 -2.30 -1.93 -8.41
C LEU A 76 -3.28 -1.01 -9.17
N ARG A 77 -4.56 -1.41 -9.29
CA ARG A 77 -5.61 -0.56 -9.87
C ARG A 77 -5.77 0.75 -9.10
N ARG A 78 -5.71 0.70 -7.76
CA ARG A 78 -5.76 1.90 -6.91
C ARG A 78 -4.58 2.85 -7.20
N LEU A 79 -3.37 2.32 -7.33
CA LEU A 79 -2.19 3.13 -7.67
C LEU A 79 -2.33 3.79 -9.05
N LEU A 80 -2.81 3.02 -10.04
CA LEU A 80 -3.06 3.53 -11.39
C LEU A 80 -4.09 4.66 -11.38
N ALA A 81 -5.23 4.46 -10.72
CA ALA A 81 -6.28 5.48 -10.62
C ALA A 81 -5.80 6.79 -9.97
N LEU A 82 -4.92 6.71 -8.96
CA LEU A 82 -4.32 7.90 -8.35
C LEU A 82 -3.35 8.62 -9.29
N ALA A 83 -2.59 7.86 -10.08
CA ALA A 83 -1.67 8.43 -11.07
C ALA A 83 -2.42 9.08 -12.24
N GLU A 84 -3.46 8.42 -12.77
CA GLU A 84 -4.32 8.95 -13.84
C GLU A 84 -5.08 10.20 -13.40
N ALA A 85 -5.49 10.27 -12.13
CA ALA A 85 -6.09 11.46 -11.55
C ALA A 85 -5.10 12.62 -11.29
N GLY A 86 -3.82 12.45 -11.65
CA GLY A 86 -2.76 13.44 -11.41
C GLY A 86 -2.44 13.66 -9.93
N ARG A 87 -2.87 12.76 -9.04
CA ARG A 87 -2.68 12.87 -7.58
C ARG A 87 -1.42 12.16 -7.09
N LEU A 88 -0.83 11.29 -7.92
CA LEU A 88 0.33 10.49 -7.59
C LEU A 88 1.35 10.50 -8.73
N LEU A 89 2.56 11.00 -8.46
CA LEU A 89 3.74 10.70 -9.23
C LEU A 89 4.40 9.45 -8.65
N LEU A 90 4.27 8.32 -9.34
CA LEU A 90 4.86 7.05 -8.93
C LEU A 90 6.12 6.76 -9.74
N GLN A 91 7.24 6.58 -9.05
CA GLN A 91 8.50 6.12 -9.64
C GLN A 91 8.82 4.72 -9.15
N VAL A 92 9.24 3.85 -10.05
CA VAL A 92 9.64 2.49 -9.74
C VAL A 92 11.16 2.40 -9.77
N LEU A 93 11.76 1.99 -8.66
CA LEU A 93 13.18 1.69 -8.56
C LEU A 93 13.40 0.22 -8.96
N PRO A 94 14.00 -0.07 -10.13
CA PRO A 94 14.26 -1.43 -10.57
C PRO A 94 15.43 -2.05 -9.79
N PHE A 95 15.49 -3.39 -9.71
CA PHE A 95 16.60 -4.17 -9.17
C PHE A 95 17.92 -3.82 -9.87
N SER A 96 17.88 -3.48 -11.16
CA SER A 96 19.05 -3.06 -11.93
C SER A 96 19.64 -1.72 -11.47
N ALA A 97 18.87 -0.87 -10.77
CA ALA A 97 19.37 0.39 -10.24
C ALA A 97 20.40 0.19 -9.11
N GLY A 98 20.46 -1.02 -8.53
CA GLY A 98 21.48 -1.40 -7.54
C GLY A 98 22.87 -1.67 -8.12
N HIS A 99 23.11 -1.45 -9.41
CA HIS A 99 24.45 -1.55 -10.01
C HIS A 99 24.90 -0.17 -10.50
N THR A 100 26.07 0.29 -10.03
CA THR A 100 27.32 0.30 -10.83
C THR A 100 28.49 0.92 -10.03
N ARG A 101 29.59 0.14 -10.01
CA ARG A 101 31.01 0.45 -9.69
C ARG A 101 31.46 0.62 -8.24
#